data_AF-A0A6A9T5B5-F1
#
_entry.id   AF-A0A6A9T5B5-F1
#
_cell.length_a   1.000
_cell.length_b   1.000
_cell.length_c   1.000
_cell.angle_alpha   90.00
_cell.angle_beta   90.00
_cell.angle_gamma   90.00
#
_symmetry.space_group_name_H-M   'P 1'
#
loop_
_entity.id
_entity.type
_entity.pdbx_description
1 polymer ?
#
loop_
_entity_poly.entity_id
_entity_poly.type
_entity_poly.pdbx_seq_one_letter_code
_entity_poly.pdbx_strand_id
1 'polypeptide(L)'
;MPASDASAADPPGGYPLGEGAESDPEPPAITRSDERVLAYLDDVGTDYPAFVAGNTGLYVDHVESRLAALAAAGLVERVTGESVYGLTDAGRDA
;
A
#
# COMPACT_ATOMS: atom_id res chain seq x y z
N MET A 1 1.42 -61.04 -11.56
CA MET A 1 0.97 -60.78 -12.95
C MET A 1 -0.09 -61.81 -13.28
N PRO A 2 -1.34 -61.40 -13.58
CA PRO A 2 -1.68 -60.67 -14.80
C PRO A 2 -2.45 -59.35 -14.58
N ALA A 3 -2.55 -58.60 -15.68
CA ALA A 3 -3.02 -57.23 -15.81
C ALA A 3 -4.56 -57.09 -15.71
N SER A 4 -5.02 -55.93 -15.26
CA SER A 4 -6.40 -55.48 -15.40
C SER A 4 -6.43 -54.01 -15.81
N ASP A 5 -6.89 -53.85 -17.04
CA ASP A 5 -7.64 -52.77 -17.67
C ASP A 5 -7.37 -51.30 -17.34
N ALA A 6 -7.17 -50.56 -18.44
CA ALA A 6 -7.10 -49.12 -18.50
C ALA A 6 -8.51 -48.53 -18.51
N SER A 7 -8.71 -47.43 -17.78
CA SER A 7 -9.76 -46.48 -18.14
C SER A 7 -9.21 -45.08 -18.01
N ALA A 8 -8.94 -44.48 -19.16
CA ALA A 8 -8.64 -43.08 -19.33
C ALA A 8 -9.88 -42.29 -18.88
N ALA A 9 -9.77 -41.59 -17.76
CA ALA A 9 -10.68 -40.52 -17.42
C ALA A 9 -10.10 -39.21 -18.00
N ASP A 10 -10.79 -38.72 -19.01
CA ASP A 10 -10.66 -37.39 -19.61
C ASP A 10 -10.66 -36.30 -18.50
N PRO A 11 -9.75 -35.30 -18.54
CA PRO A 11 -9.78 -34.21 -17.58
C PRO A 11 -10.93 -33.25 -17.91
N PRO A 12 -11.90 -33.01 -17.01
CA PRO A 12 -12.88 -31.97 -17.25
C PRO A 12 -12.24 -30.60 -17.05
N GLY A 13 -12.19 -29.86 -18.14
CA GLY A 13 -12.39 -28.41 -18.12
C GLY A 13 -11.13 -27.62 -17.80
N GLY A 14 -10.64 -26.92 -18.84
CA GLY A 14 -9.63 -25.90 -18.68
C GLY A 14 -10.04 -24.91 -17.59
N TYR A 15 -9.12 -24.71 -16.65
CA TYR A 15 -9.03 -23.47 -15.91
C TYR A 15 -8.97 -22.35 -16.95
N PRO A 16 -9.96 -21.44 -17.04
CA PRO A 16 -9.67 -20.19 -17.72
C PRO A 16 -8.49 -19.59 -16.95
N LEU A 17 -7.41 -19.29 -17.68
CA LEU A 17 -6.50 -18.25 -17.25
C LEU A 17 -7.39 -17.03 -17.03
N GLY A 18 -7.73 -16.74 -15.78
CA GLY A 18 -8.26 -15.46 -15.39
C GLY A 18 -7.13 -14.46 -15.54
N GLU A 19 -7.03 -13.91 -16.75
CA GLU A 19 -6.37 -12.65 -17.03
C GLU A 19 -6.68 -11.64 -15.92
N GLY A 20 -5.61 -10.96 -15.50
CA GLY A 20 -5.56 -9.75 -14.70
C GLY A 20 -6.90 -9.21 -14.20
N ALA A 21 -7.33 -9.68 -13.03
CA ALA A 21 -7.88 -8.72 -12.09
C ALA A 21 -6.67 -7.99 -11.51
N GLU A 22 -6.22 -6.96 -12.24
CA GLU A 22 -5.76 -5.75 -11.59
C GLU A 22 -6.97 -5.26 -10.76
N SER A 23 -7.24 -5.95 -9.65
CA SER A 23 -8.04 -5.37 -8.60
C SER A 23 -7.18 -4.20 -8.19
N ASP A 24 -7.45 -3.03 -8.77
CA ASP A 24 -6.97 -1.76 -8.26
C ASP A 24 -7.20 -1.87 -6.76
N PRO A 25 -6.14 -2.04 -5.94
CA PRO A 25 -6.33 -2.29 -4.54
C PRO A 25 -7.05 -1.05 -4.04
N GLU A 26 -8.33 -1.21 -3.69
CA GLU A 26 -9.12 -0.08 -3.17
C GLU A 26 -8.26 0.61 -2.13
N PRO A 27 -7.97 1.91 -2.31
CA PRO A 27 -6.96 2.58 -1.50
C PRO A 27 -7.35 2.36 -0.03
N PRO A 28 -6.41 1.89 0.81
CA PRO A 28 -6.74 1.52 2.17
C PRO A 28 -7.42 2.70 2.85
N ALA A 29 -8.54 2.42 3.54
CA ALA A 29 -9.30 3.46 4.22
C ALA A 29 -8.37 4.31 5.11
N ILE A 30 -8.38 5.63 4.86
CA ILE A 30 -7.56 6.58 5.60
C ILE A 30 -8.01 6.57 7.06
N THR A 31 -7.03 6.43 7.96
CA THR A 31 -7.26 6.44 9.40
C THR A 31 -7.11 7.86 9.94
N ARG A 32 -7.62 8.09 11.15
CA ARG A 32 -7.40 9.37 11.86
C ARG A 32 -5.93 9.72 12.07
N SER A 33 -5.06 8.72 12.20
CA SER A 33 -3.61 8.95 12.29
C SER A 33 -3.05 9.46 10.97
N ASP A 34 -3.56 8.97 9.84
CA ASP A 34 -3.14 9.42 8.51
C ASP A 34 -3.60 10.83 8.23
N GLU A 35 -4.86 11.15 8.53
CA GLU A 35 -5.38 12.53 8.41
C GLU A 35 -4.47 13.51 9.15
N ARG A 36 -4.00 13.15 10.34
CA ARG A 36 -3.08 13.98 11.12
C ARG A 36 -1.69 14.10 10.45
N VAL A 37 -1.17 13.02 9.88
CA VAL A 37 0.12 13.03 9.17
C VAL A 37 0.03 13.86 7.89
N LEU A 38 -1.03 13.67 7.10
CA LEU A 38 -1.28 14.41 5.87
C LEU A 38 -1.47 15.90 6.15
N ALA A 39 -2.27 16.26 7.17
CA ALA A 39 -2.46 17.66 7.56
C ALA A 39 -1.15 18.33 8.02
N TYR A 40 -0.27 17.60 8.71
CA TYR A 40 1.05 18.11 9.08
C TYR A 40 1.93 18.33 7.85
N LEU A 41 2.00 17.35 6.95
CA LEU A 41 2.81 17.44 5.74
C LEU A 41 2.28 18.48 4.74
N ASP A 42 0.97 18.75 4.73
CA ASP A 42 0.41 19.85 3.91
C ASP A 42 0.87 21.23 4.43
N ASP A 43 1.05 21.38 5.74
CA ASP A 43 1.56 22.61 6.37
C ASP A 43 3.07 22.80 6.16
N VAL A 44 3.88 21.74 6.34
CA VAL A 44 5.35 21.84 6.31
C VAL A 44 5.99 21.47 4.97
N GLY A 45 5.25 20.82 4.08
CA GLY A 45 5.72 20.30 2.79
C GLY A 45 6.33 18.90 2.89
N THR A 46 7.60 18.82 3.29
CA THR A 46 8.38 17.57 3.30
C THR A 46 9.18 17.44 4.59
N ASP A 47 9.13 16.27 5.24
CA ASP A 47 9.83 16.06 6.51
C ASP A 47 10.20 14.59 6.78
N TYR A 48 11.07 14.36 7.78
CA TYR A 48 11.48 13.03 8.22
C TYR A 48 10.43 12.38 9.14
N PRO A 49 10.28 11.04 9.12
CA PRO A 49 9.35 10.32 10.00
C PRO A 49 9.51 10.66 11.48
N ALA A 50 10.74 10.90 11.95
CA ALA A 50 11.00 11.27 13.33
C ALA A 50 10.39 12.64 13.71
N PHE A 51 10.46 13.63 12.81
CA PHE A 51 9.87 14.95 13.04
C PHE A 51 8.35 14.91 12.89
N VAL A 52 7.85 14.19 11.89
CA VAL A 52 6.41 13.92 11.75
C VAL A 52 5.87 13.30 13.04
N ALA A 53 6.52 12.25 13.57
CA ALA A 53 6.14 11.60 14.82
C ALA A 53 6.12 12.57 16.01
N GLY A 54 7.19 13.36 16.18
CA GLY A 54 7.30 14.34 17.26
C GLY A 54 6.20 15.41 17.21
N ASN A 55 5.89 15.92 16.03
CA ASN A 55 4.94 17.02 15.85
C ASN A 55 3.47 16.56 15.80
N THR A 56 3.22 15.30 15.43
CA THR A 56 1.87 14.71 15.42
C THR A 56 1.51 13.95 16.71
N GLY A 57 2.47 13.78 17.61
CA GLY A 57 2.31 13.01 18.85
C GLY A 57 2.11 11.51 18.61
N LEU A 58 2.65 11.00 17.50
CA LEU A 58 2.60 9.58 17.13
C LEU A 58 3.95 8.90 17.41
N TYR A 59 3.95 7.57 17.49
CA TYR A 59 5.19 6.80 17.61
C TYR A 59 5.89 6.71 16.25
N VAL A 60 7.22 6.81 16.23
CA VAL A 60 8.00 6.81 14.98
C VAL A 60 7.77 5.55 14.14
N ASP A 61 7.83 4.36 14.74
CA ASP A 61 7.58 3.10 14.03
C ASP A 61 6.16 3.05 13.42
N HIS A 62 5.19 3.64 14.12
CA HIS A 62 3.83 3.75 13.61
C HIS A 62 3.75 4.72 12.42
N VAL A 63 4.40 5.88 12.52
CA VAL A 63 4.48 6.86 11.43
C VAL A 63 5.19 6.28 10.21
N GLU A 64 6.29 5.56 10.38
CA GLU A 64 6.98 4.89 9.28
C GLU A 64 6.08 3.88 8.57
N SER A 65 5.35 3.07 9.34
CA SER A 65 4.38 2.13 8.78
C SER A 65 3.25 2.83 8.03
N ARG A 66 2.72 3.95 8.57
CA ARG A 66 1.66 4.73 7.92
C ARG A 66 2.16 5.43 6.65
N LEU A 67 3.33 6.08 6.70
CA LEU A 67 3.94 6.73 5.53
C LEU A 67 4.22 5.73 4.41
N ALA A 68 4.66 4.51 4.73
CA ALA A 68 4.82 3.46 3.72
C ALA A 68 3.47 3.07 3.07
N ALA A 69 2.40 2.96 3.86
CA ALA A 69 1.07 2.66 3.34
C ALA A 69 0.50 3.81 2.48
N LEU A 70 0.66 5.06 2.94
CA LEU A 70 0.26 6.26 2.20
C LEU A 70 1.07 6.42 0.91
N ALA A 71 2.36 6.07 0.92
CA ALA A 71 3.19 6.07 -0.27
C ALA A 71 2.78 5.00 -1.28
N ALA A 72 2.44 3.80 -0.80
CA ALA A 72 1.88 2.75 -1.65
C ALA A 72 0.52 3.15 -2.27
N ALA A 73 -0.26 4.00 -1.57
CA ALA A 73 -1.50 4.58 -2.07
C ALA A 73 -1.30 5.85 -2.92
N GLY A 74 -0.06 6.31 -3.12
CA GLY A 74 0.24 7.51 -3.92
C GLY A 74 -0.14 8.84 -3.27
N LEU A 75 -0.43 8.87 -1.96
CA LEU A 75 -0.82 10.08 -1.22
C LEU A 75 0.39 10.87 -0.69
N VAL A 76 1.50 10.17 -0.47
CA VAL A 76 2.79 10.79 -0.16
C VAL A 76 3.86 10.18 -1.05
N GLU A 77 4.97 10.88 -1.23
CA GLU A 77 6.12 10.36 -1.93
C GLU A 77 7.36 10.40 -1.05
N ARG A 78 8.22 9.39 -1.18
CA ARG A 78 9.52 9.36 -0.54
C ARG A 78 10.55 9.96 -1.48
N VAL A 79 11.26 10.99 -1.03
CA VAL A 79 12.32 11.62 -1.84
C VAL A 79 13.51 10.68 -1.91
N THR A 80 13.97 10.35 -3.12
CA THR A 80 15.14 9.47 -3.29
C THR A 80 16.41 10.16 -2.82
N GLY A 81 17.06 9.64 -1.78
CA GLY A 81 18.33 10.14 -1.24
C GLY A 81 18.28 10.44 0.26
N GLU A 82 17.09 10.71 0.79
CA GLU A 82 16.85 10.96 2.21
C GLU A 82 15.54 10.26 2.60
N SER A 83 15.41 9.72 3.82
CA SER A 83 14.14 9.12 4.27
C SER A 83 13.12 10.20 4.66
N VAL A 84 12.86 11.15 3.77
CA VAL A 84 11.87 12.22 3.94
C VAL A 84 10.66 11.96 3.05
N TYR A 85 9.51 12.41 3.52
CA TYR A 85 8.22 12.22 2.86
C TYR A 85 7.55 13.57 2.62
N GLY A 86 7.05 13.75 1.40
CA GLY A 86 6.27 14.93 1.00
C GLY A 86 4.88 14.53 0.53
N LEU A 87 3.95 15.48 0.58
CA LEU A 87 2.59 15.27 0.08
C LEU A 87 2.56 15.26 -1.46
N THR A 88 1.80 14.34 -2.06
CA THR A 88 1.44 14.44 -3.47
C THR A 88 0.19 15.32 -3.63
N ASP A 89 -0.16 15.66 -4.87
CA ASP A 89 -1.42 16.37 -5.13
C ASP A 89 -2.64 15.55 -4.67
N ALA A 90 -2.62 14.22 -4.87
CA ALA A 90 -3.68 13.33 -4.39
C ALA A 90 -3.76 13.31 -2.85
N GLY A 91 -2.63 13.39 -2.15
CA GLY A 91 -2.61 13.50 -0.69
C GLY A 91 -3.19 14.82 -0.16
N ARG A 92 -3.15 15.90 -0.96
CA ARG A 92 -3.69 17.21 -0.59
C ARG A 92 -5.22 17.25 -0.66
N ASP A 93 -5.78 16.46 -1.56
CA ASP A 93 -7.21 16.39 -1.83
C ASP A 93 -7.94 15.31 -1.01
N ALA A 94 -7.20 14.51 -0.22
CA ALA A 94 -7.70 13.40 0.58
C ALA A 94 -8.34 13.84 1.92
#